data_AF-A0A375JFP1-F1
#
_entry.id   AF-A0A375JFP1-F1
#
_cell.length_a   1.000
_cell.length_b   1.000
_cell.length_c   1.000
_cell.angle_alpha   90.00
_cell.angle_beta   90.00
_cell.angle_gamma   90.00
#
_symmetry.space_group_name_H-M   'P 1'
#
loop_
_entity.id
_entity.type
_entity.pdbx_description
1 polymer ?
#
loop_
_entity_poly.entity_id
_entity_poly.type
_entity_poly.pdbx_seq_one_letter_code
_entity_poly.pdbx_strand_id
1 'polypeptide(L)'
;MEPQLLVMDVDHLPRQGIAKRVDQWFADVRNENTQQSFDDWLAIVASPEPAIAPGIRLSQGNVEFELRHGRRYSIEDAVRGARQFRCIIDGRVPLVAFIDERGYRGAWITVRNLFTIEEMVSMRELPDQA
;
A
#
# COMPACT_ATOMS: atom_id res chain seq x y z
N MET A 1 14.84 17.50 -15.06
CA MET A 1 13.62 16.76 -15.44
C MET A 1 13.13 16.08 -14.19
N GLU A 2 12.00 16.51 -13.65
CA GLU A 2 11.32 15.73 -12.61
C GLU A 2 10.88 14.40 -13.22
N PRO A 3 11.09 13.26 -12.53
CA PRO A 3 10.57 11.99 -13.00
C PRO A 3 9.05 12.10 -13.08
N GLN A 4 8.50 11.88 -14.27
CA GLN A 4 7.05 11.82 -14.47
C GLN A 4 6.53 10.60 -13.74
N LEU A 5 5.88 10.82 -12.59
CA LEU A 5 5.24 9.75 -11.84
C LEU A 5 4.12 9.17 -12.69
N LEU A 6 4.12 7.85 -12.83
CA LEU A 6 3.09 7.14 -13.56
C LEU A 6 1.77 7.29 -12.80
N VAL A 7 0.78 7.91 -13.45
CA VAL A 7 -0.58 8.03 -12.91
C VAL A 7 -1.33 6.73 -13.21
N MET A 8 -1.74 6.02 -12.17
CA MET A 8 -2.57 4.84 -12.28
C MET A 8 -3.98 5.11 -11.80
N ASP A 9 -4.94 4.66 -12.59
CA ASP A 9 -6.33 4.57 -12.14
C ASP A 9 -6.48 3.37 -11.19
N VAL A 10 -6.98 3.64 -9.98
CA VAL A 10 -7.27 2.64 -8.95
C VAL A 10 -8.24 1.56 -9.47
N ASP A 11 -9.10 1.89 -10.45
CA ASP A 11 -10.05 0.94 -11.02
C ASP A 11 -9.39 -0.15 -11.89
N HIS A 12 -8.16 0.09 -12.33
CA HIS A 12 -7.42 -0.71 -13.32
C HIS A 12 -6.13 -1.36 -12.76
N LEU A 13 -6.00 -1.48 -11.44
CA LEU A 13 -4.81 -2.08 -10.82
C LEU A 13 -4.58 -3.54 -11.24
N PRO A 14 -3.34 -3.94 -11.55
CA PRO A 14 -3.02 -5.30 -12.02
C PRO A 14 -3.15 -6.32 -10.87
N ARG A 15 -4.25 -7.07 -10.82
CA ARG A 15 -4.55 -8.00 -9.72
C ARG A 15 -3.77 -9.32 -9.75
N GLN A 16 -3.05 -9.61 -10.83
CA GLN A 16 -2.38 -10.90 -11.03
C GLN A 16 -1.12 -11.10 -10.16
N GLY A 17 -0.56 -10.03 -9.58
CA GLY A 17 0.68 -10.11 -8.79
C GLY A 17 0.54 -10.90 -7.48
N ILE A 18 -0.61 -10.77 -6.80
CA ILE A 18 -0.80 -11.36 -5.45
C ILE A 18 -0.83 -12.88 -5.49
N ALA A 19 -1.43 -13.51 -6.50
CA ALA A 19 -1.44 -14.96 -6.62
C ALA A 19 -0.02 -15.54 -6.69
N LYS A 20 0.87 -14.90 -7.48
CA LYS A 20 2.29 -15.29 -7.56
C LYS A 20 3.01 -15.14 -6.22
N ARG A 21 2.66 -14.12 -5.44
CA ARG A 21 3.22 -13.92 -4.09
C ARG A 21 2.79 -15.01 -3.12
N VAL A 22 1.54 -15.48 -3.21
CA VAL A 22 1.06 -16.62 -2.40
C VAL A 22 1.84 -17.89 -2.74
N ASP A 23 2.03 -18.19 -4.02
CA ASP A 23 2.81 -19.36 -4.46
C ASP A 23 4.26 -19.29 -3.97
N GLN A 24 4.88 -18.11 -4.05
CA GLN A 24 6.23 -17.88 -3.56
C GLN A 24 6.31 -18.04 -2.03
N TRP A 25 5.36 -17.49 -1.27
CA TRP A 25 5.33 -17.65 0.18
C TRP A 25 5.21 -19.12 0.58
N PHE A 26 4.34 -19.89 -0.09
CA PHE A 26 4.26 -21.33 0.16
C PHE A 26 5.56 -22.06 -0.16
N ALA A 27 6.27 -21.66 -1.23
CA ALA A 27 7.59 -22.21 -1.54
C ALA A 27 8.62 -21.87 -0.46
N ASP A 28 8.64 -20.62 0.03
CA ASP A 28 9.55 -20.17 1.08
C ASP A 28 9.29 -20.88 2.42
N VAL A 29 8.03 -21.11 2.77
CA VAL A 29 7.66 -21.89 3.96
C VAL A 29 8.11 -23.35 3.83
N ARG A 30 7.86 -24.00 2.68
CA ARG A 30 8.29 -25.39 2.44
C ARG A 30 9.81 -25.56 2.46
N ASN A 31 10.54 -24.55 2.02
CA ASN A 31 12.01 -24.54 2.00
C ASN A 31 12.62 -24.00 3.30
N GLU A 32 11.83 -23.74 4.33
CA GLU A 32 12.26 -23.18 5.62
C GLU A 32 12.94 -21.80 5.54
N ASN A 33 12.73 -21.07 4.43
CA ASN A 33 13.25 -19.71 4.23
C ASN A 33 12.46 -18.66 5.04
N THR A 34 11.24 -18.98 5.48
CA THR A 34 10.43 -18.11 6.35
C THR A 34 9.52 -18.93 7.26
N GLN A 35 9.25 -18.39 8.44
CA GLN A 35 8.21 -18.85 9.37
C GLN A 35 7.13 -17.78 9.60
N GLN A 36 7.19 -16.68 8.86
CA GLN A 36 6.28 -15.55 9.01
C GLN A 36 4.92 -15.82 8.38
N SER A 37 3.89 -15.14 8.89
CA SER A 37 2.59 -15.06 8.22
C SER A 37 2.75 -14.49 6.81
N PHE A 38 1.81 -14.76 5.91
CA PHE A 38 1.84 -14.23 4.55
C PHE A 38 1.95 -12.69 4.55
N ASP A 39 1.17 -12.01 5.40
CA ASP A 39 1.17 -10.55 5.42
C ASP A 39 2.50 -9.96 5.94
N ASP A 40 3.12 -10.59 6.95
CA ASP A 40 4.39 -10.11 7.49
C ASP A 40 5.55 -10.39 6.52
N TRP A 41 5.54 -11.57 5.89
CA TRP A 41 6.47 -11.89 4.82
C TRP A 41 6.31 -10.93 3.63
N LEU A 42 5.07 -10.64 3.22
CA LEU A 42 4.78 -9.74 2.10
C LEU A 42 5.31 -8.33 2.36
N ALA A 43 5.23 -7.85 3.61
CA ALA A 43 5.77 -6.56 4.00
C ALA A 43 7.29 -6.44 3.77
N ILE A 44 8.02 -7.56 3.75
CA ILE A 44 9.47 -7.63 3.55
C ILE A 44 9.83 -7.78 2.08
N VAL A 45 9.11 -8.64 1.35
CA VAL A 45 9.48 -9.01 -0.03
C VAL A 45 8.81 -8.15 -1.11
N ALA A 46 7.77 -7.40 -0.74
CA ALA A 46 7.13 -6.46 -1.66
C ALA A 46 8.17 -5.44 -2.11
N SER A 47 8.25 -5.22 -3.41
CA SER A 47 9.19 -4.26 -3.96
C SER A 47 8.56 -3.54 -5.15
N PRO A 48 8.65 -2.20 -5.21
CA PRO A 48 8.14 -1.45 -6.34
C PRO A 48 8.95 -1.76 -7.60
N GLU A 49 8.29 -1.75 -8.76
CA GLU A 49 9.02 -1.72 -10.02
C GLU A 49 9.91 -0.45 -10.09
N PRO A 50 11.10 -0.50 -10.73
CA PRO A 50 12.04 0.63 -10.74
C PRO A 50 11.43 1.96 -11.20
N ALA A 51 10.48 1.92 -12.14
CA ALA A 51 9.80 3.09 -12.68
C ALA A 51 8.91 3.83 -11.66
N ILE A 52 8.52 3.18 -10.57
CA ILE A 52 7.62 3.72 -9.54
C ILE A 52 8.24 3.63 -8.13
N ALA A 53 9.54 3.34 -8.05
CA ALA A 53 10.29 3.35 -6.81
C ALA A 53 10.19 4.69 -6.04
N PRO A 54 10.12 5.87 -6.69
CA PRO A 54 9.88 7.13 -5.98
C PRO A 54 8.48 7.24 -5.35
N GLY A 55 7.51 6.47 -5.84
CA GLY A 55 6.10 6.54 -5.46
C GLY A 55 5.18 6.22 -6.64
N ILE A 56 3.91 5.98 -6.35
CA ILE A 56 2.82 5.81 -7.32
C ILE A 56 1.81 6.93 -7.15
N ARG A 57 1.47 7.61 -8.24
CA ARG A 57 0.36 8.57 -8.26
C ARG A 57 -0.91 7.81 -8.66
N LEU A 58 -1.94 7.97 -7.85
CA LEU A 58 -3.21 7.29 -8.01
C LEU A 58 -4.29 8.32 -8.26
N SER A 59 -5.15 8.06 -9.24
CA SER A 59 -6.35 8.85 -9.51
C SER A 59 -7.59 8.07 -9.09
N GLN A 60 -8.50 8.73 -8.37
CA GLN A 60 -9.85 8.21 -8.09
C GLN A 60 -10.86 9.33 -8.34
N GLY A 61 -11.61 9.22 -9.44
CA GLY A 61 -12.47 10.31 -9.92
C GLY A 61 -11.64 11.55 -10.28
N ASN A 62 -11.92 12.67 -9.62
CA ASN A 62 -11.26 13.96 -9.88
C ASN A 62 -10.13 14.27 -8.90
N VAL A 63 -9.72 13.30 -8.08
CA VAL A 63 -8.68 13.48 -7.05
C VAL A 63 -7.49 12.61 -7.39
N GLU A 64 -6.29 13.20 -7.27
CA GLU A 64 -5.03 12.50 -7.34
C GLU A 64 -4.32 12.54 -5.99
N PHE A 65 -3.69 11.43 -5.62
CA PHE A 65 -2.86 11.32 -4.43
C PHE A 65 -1.64 10.45 -4.70
N GLU A 66 -0.60 10.59 -3.88
CA GLU A 66 0.66 9.85 -4.04
C GLU A 66 0.87 8.92 -2.85
N LEU A 67 1.23 7.67 -3.15
CA LEU A 67 1.67 6.70 -2.15
C LEU A 67 3.11 6.31 -2.41
N ARG A 68 3.88 6.14 -1.33
CA ARG A 68 5.27 5.71 -1.38
C ARG A 68 5.44 4.39 -0.65
N HIS A 69 6.29 3.54 -1.20
CA HIS A 69 6.58 2.23 -0.63
C HIS A 69 7.16 2.38 0.79
N GLY A 70 6.65 1.61 1.74
CA GLY A 70 7.13 1.56 3.13
C GLY A 70 6.66 2.71 4.01
N ARG A 71 5.91 3.68 3.46
CA ARG A 71 5.50 4.88 4.22
C ARG A 71 4.20 4.68 4.99
N ARG A 72 4.04 5.51 6.03
CA ARG A 72 2.83 5.59 6.85
C ARG A 72 2.13 6.91 6.58
N TYR A 73 0.80 6.89 6.61
CA TYR A 73 -0.04 8.05 6.34
C TYR A 73 -1.11 8.21 7.41
N SER A 74 -1.54 9.44 7.63
CA SER A 74 -2.77 9.79 8.34
C SER A 74 -3.81 10.31 7.35
N ILE A 75 -5.07 9.93 7.57
CA ILE A 75 -6.24 10.42 6.85
C ILE A 75 -7.32 10.79 7.86
N GLU A 76 -8.17 11.74 7.48
CA GLU A 76 -9.27 12.22 8.30
C GLU A 76 -10.55 12.25 7.46
N ASP A 77 -11.66 11.86 8.10
CA ASP A 77 -13.01 11.87 7.55
C ASP A 77 -13.95 12.37 8.65
N ALA A 78 -14.92 13.23 8.30
CA ALA A 78 -15.81 13.82 9.30
C ALA A 78 -16.67 12.78 10.03
N VAL A 79 -16.93 11.63 9.40
CA VAL A 79 -17.77 10.56 9.95
C VAL A 79 -16.92 9.48 10.63
N ARG A 80 -15.79 9.10 10.03
CA ARG A 80 -14.93 8.00 10.52
C ARG A 80 -13.80 8.44 11.45
N GLY A 81 -13.54 9.75 11.55
CA GLY A 81 -12.45 10.31 12.33
C GLY A 81 -11.08 10.06 11.69
N ALA A 82 -10.03 10.30 12.48
CA ALA A 82 -8.65 10.12 12.04
C ALA A 82 -8.26 8.63 12.01
N ARG A 83 -7.62 8.20 10.92
CA ARG A 83 -7.12 6.83 10.74
C ARG A 83 -5.68 6.88 10.23
N GLN A 84 -4.91 5.85 10.56
CA GLN A 84 -3.55 5.68 10.05
C GLN A 84 -3.44 4.40 9.23
N PHE A 85 -2.56 4.42 8.24
CA PHE A 85 -2.26 3.23 7.45
C PHE A 85 -0.81 3.19 7.01
N ARG A 86 -0.28 1.98 6.75
CA ARG A 86 0.97 1.77 6.02
C ARG A 86 0.67 1.42 4.57
N CYS A 87 1.57 1.82 3.69
CA CYS A 87 1.55 1.46 2.28
C CYS A 87 2.79 0.63 1.94
N ILE A 88 2.59 -0.50 1.27
CA ILE A 88 3.64 -1.18 0.51
C ILE A 88 3.23 -1.18 -0.96
N ILE A 89 4.23 -1.22 -1.82
CA ILE A 89 4.05 -1.32 -3.27
C ILE A 89 4.75 -2.60 -3.71
N ASP A 90 4.00 -3.49 -4.35
CA ASP A 90 4.54 -4.72 -4.95
C ASP A 90 4.33 -4.70 -6.46
N GLY A 91 5.42 -4.69 -7.21
CA GLY A 91 5.39 -4.37 -8.64
C GLY A 91 4.76 -2.98 -8.83
N ARG A 92 3.58 -2.92 -9.46
CA ARG A 92 2.75 -1.70 -9.62
C ARG A 92 1.49 -1.66 -8.76
N VAL A 93 1.38 -2.56 -7.80
CA VAL A 93 0.18 -2.68 -6.97
C VAL A 93 0.42 -2.02 -5.62
N PRO A 94 -0.28 -0.91 -5.31
CA PRO A 94 -0.30 -0.38 -3.96
C PRO A 94 -1.19 -1.25 -3.07
N LEU A 95 -0.65 -1.63 -1.92
CA LEU A 95 -1.33 -2.35 -0.85
C LEU A 95 -1.29 -1.51 0.41
N VAL A 96 -2.43 -1.42 1.07
CA VAL A 96 -2.61 -0.62 2.27
C VAL A 96 -3.01 -1.52 3.43
N ALA A 97 -2.48 -1.23 4.60
CA ALA A 97 -2.94 -1.84 5.83
C ALA A 97 -3.20 -0.77 6.89
N PHE A 98 -4.43 -0.71 7.38
CA PHE A 98 -4.79 0.19 8.47
C PHE A 98 -4.14 -0.24 9.79
N ILE A 99 -3.82 0.76 10.60
CA ILE A 99 -3.24 0.59 11.93
C ILE A 99 -4.32 0.92 12.94
N ASP A 100 -4.58 0.02 13.88
CA ASP A 100 -5.51 0.27 14.98
C ASP A 100 -4.90 1.18 16.06
N GLU A 101 -5.71 1.56 17.05
CA GLU A 101 -5.29 2.45 18.14
C GLU A 101 -4.15 1.87 19.00
N ARG A 102 -3.96 0.54 18.97
CA ARG A 102 -2.90 -0.17 19.69
C ARG A 102 -1.62 -0.29 18.88
N GLY A 103 -1.64 0.17 17.62
CA GLY A 103 -0.51 0.08 16.70
C GLY A 103 -0.47 -1.21 15.89
N TYR A 104 -1.50 -2.07 15.96
CA TYR A 104 -1.53 -3.31 15.18
C TYR A 104 -1.93 -3.03 13.74
N ARG A 105 -1.14 -3.57 12.83
CA ARG A 105 -1.38 -3.53 11.39
C ARG A 105 -2.38 -4.62 11.01
N GLY A 106 -3.47 -4.25 10.33
CA GLY A 106 -4.38 -5.19 9.69
C GLY A 106 -3.80 -5.86 8.43
N ALA A 107 -4.60 -6.64 7.71
CA ALA A 107 -4.15 -7.29 6.47
C ALA A 107 -3.82 -6.29 5.36
N TRP A 108 -2.91 -6.68 4.45
CA TRP A 108 -2.64 -5.91 3.24
C TRP A 108 -3.80 -6.03 2.25
N ILE A 109 -4.42 -4.91 1.92
CA ILE A 109 -5.57 -4.86 1.01
C ILE A 109 -5.35 -3.87 -0.13
N THR A 110 -5.94 -4.17 -1.27
CA THR A 110 -6.09 -3.24 -2.39
C THR A 110 -7.50 -3.40 -2.94
N VAL A 111 -8.32 -2.36 -2.77
CA VAL A 111 -9.72 -2.35 -3.22
C VAL A 111 -10.08 -0.98 -3.77
N ARG A 112 -11.09 -0.95 -4.64
CA ARG A 112 -11.66 0.30 -5.14
C ARG A 112 -12.28 1.09 -4.01
N ASN A 113 -12.21 2.41 -4.09
CA ASN A 113 -12.79 3.33 -3.11
C ASN A 113 -12.34 3.04 -1.66
N LEU A 114 -11.07 2.64 -1.51
CA LEU A 114 -10.47 2.40 -0.20
C LEU A 114 -10.53 3.66 0.69
N PHE A 115 -10.40 4.83 0.05
CA PHE A 115 -10.46 6.14 0.67
C PHE A 115 -11.66 6.93 0.13
N THR A 116 -12.31 7.69 1.01
CA THR A 116 -13.26 8.73 0.62
C THR A 116 -12.52 9.93 0.01
N ILE A 117 -13.23 10.84 -0.65
CA ILE A 117 -12.64 12.09 -1.16
C ILE A 117 -12.05 12.93 -0.02
N GLU A 118 -12.73 13.01 1.13
CA GLU A 118 -12.23 13.71 2.32
C GLU A 118 -10.91 13.10 2.81
N GLU A 119 -10.83 11.78 2.84
CA GLU A 119 -9.63 11.05 3.26
C GLU A 119 -8.46 11.24 2.29
N MET A 120 -8.73 11.31 0.98
CA MET A 120 -7.69 11.57 -0.02
C MET A 120 -7.13 13.00 0.11
N VAL A 121 -8.00 13.99 0.32
CA VAL A 121 -7.59 15.39 0.45
C VAL A 121 -6.89 15.67 1.77
N SER A 122 -7.25 14.96 2.85
CA SER A 122 -6.61 15.09 4.16
C SER A 122 -5.34 14.26 4.31
N MET A 123 -5.00 13.42 3.31
CA MET A 123 -3.87 12.49 3.39
C MET A 123 -2.55 13.20 3.63
N ARG A 124 -1.83 12.78 4.68
CA ARG A 124 -0.49 13.30 5.02
C ARG A 124 0.44 12.15 5.33
N GLU A 125 1.64 12.19 4.75
CA GLU A 125 2.72 11.27 5.12
C GLU A 125 3.17 11.57 6.55
N LEU A 126 3.30 10.52 7.36
CA LEU A 126 3.79 10.60 8.72
C LEU A 126 5.29 10.26 8.74
N PRO A 127 6.08 10.89 9.62
CA PRO A 127 7.49 10.54 9.77
C PRO A 127 7.64 9.07 10.17
N ASP A 128 8.70 8.45 9.64
CA ASP A 128 9.17 7.14 10.10
C ASP A 128 9.46 7.26 11.60
N GLN A 129 8.97 6.32 12.41
CA GLN A 129 9.41 6.26 13.80
C GLN A 129 10.84 5.73 13.81
N ALA A 130 11.74 6.54 14.37
CA ALA A 130 13.13 6.15 14.65
C ALA A 130 13.20 5.02 15.69
#